data_AF-A0A4S4BWI0-F1
#
_entry.id   AF-A0A4S4BWI0-F1
#
_cell.length_a   1.000
_cell.length_b   1.000
_cell.length_c   1.000
_cell.angle_alpha   90.00
_cell.angle_beta   90.00
_cell.angle_gamma   90.00
#
_symmetry.space_group_name_H-M   'P 1'
#
loop_
_entity.id
_entity.type
_entity.pdbx_description
1 polymer ?
#
loop_
_entity_poly.entity_id
_entity_poly.type
_entity_poly.pdbx_seq_one_letter_code
_entity_poly.pdbx_strand_id
1 'polypeptide(L)'
;MTNLKLTKEKPIVCSVITELQAAKIAKICQDYGIQSFIKLKPFVDISQLKKAVKAKMKERLYDPCPCGKGRKFKFCCYKNEINIEL
;
A
#
# COMPACT_ATOMS: atom_id res chain seq x y z
N MET A 1 -40.24 -27.58 9.26
CA MET A 1 -39.05 -27.36 10.10
C MET A 1 -38.29 -26.16 9.53
N THR A 2 -38.31 -25.07 10.30
CA THR A 2 -37.43 -23.88 10.27
C THR A 2 -36.85 -23.38 8.94
N ASN A 3 -37.48 -22.31 8.41
CA ASN A 3 -36.90 -21.38 7.44
C ASN A 3 -35.62 -20.75 8.00
N LEU A 4 -34.46 -21.12 7.45
CA LEU A 4 -33.20 -20.39 7.64
C LEU A 4 -33.30 -19.05 6.92
N LYS A 5 -33.68 -17.99 7.65
CA LYS A 5 -33.47 -16.60 7.22
C LYS A 5 -31.97 -16.41 7.00
N LEU A 6 -31.51 -16.45 5.75
CA LEU A 6 -30.22 -15.88 5.38
C LEU A 6 -30.31 -14.37 5.53
N THR A 7 -29.94 -13.86 6.71
CA THR A 7 -29.64 -12.45 6.89
C THR A 7 -28.52 -12.11 5.92
N LYS A 8 -28.80 -11.22 4.96
CA LYS A 8 -27.82 -10.66 4.03
C LYS A 8 -26.86 -9.75 4.80
N GLU A 9 -26.07 -10.32 5.70
CA GLU A 9 -25.05 -9.59 6.43
C GLU A 9 -23.92 -9.26 5.47
N LYS A 10 -23.60 -7.97 5.38
CA LYS A 10 -22.55 -7.48 4.47
C LYS A 10 -21.22 -8.08 4.93
N PRO A 11 -20.49 -8.77 4.04
CA PRO A 11 -19.23 -9.38 4.42
C PRO A 11 -18.22 -8.31 4.84
N ILE A 12 -17.49 -8.58 5.92
CA ILE A 12 -16.45 -7.66 6.41
C ILE A 12 -15.21 -7.80 5.53
N VAL A 13 -14.63 -6.66 5.11
CA VAL A 13 -13.40 -6.65 4.32
C VAL A 13 -12.24 -6.18 5.20
N CYS A 14 -11.29 -7.08 5.47
CA CYS A 14 -10.10 -6.78 6.27
C CYS A 14 -8.86 -6.77 5.36
N SER A 15 -7.94 -5.82 5.55
CA SER A 15 -6.64 -5.82 4.87
C SER A 15 -5.55 -6.16 5.89
N VAL A 16 -4.69 -7.13 5.57
CA VAL A 16 -3.62 -7.62 6.45
C VAL A 16 -2.29 -7.68 5.71
N ILE A 17 -1.20 -7.62 6.48
CA ILE A 17 0.17 -7.59 5.93
C ILE A 17 0.74 -9.01 5.89
N THR A 18 0.38 -9.86 6.86
CA THR A 18 0.95 -11.20 7.03
C THR A 18 -0.12 -12.29 7.01
N GLU A 19 0.28 -13.49 6.60
CA GLU A 19 -0.57 -14.68 6.63
C GLU A 19 -1.00 -15.05 8.06
N LEU A 20 -0.13 -14.83 9.06
CA LEU A 20 -0.45 -15.10 10.46
C LEU A 20 -1.61 -14.23 10.96
N GLN A 21 -1.65 -12.95 10.54
CA GLN A 21 -2.78 -12.07 10.81
C GLN A 21 -4.04 -12.52 10.08
N ALA A 22 -3.91 -12.95 8.81
CA ALA A 22 -5.03 -13.49 8.04
C ALA A 22 -5.65 -14.71 8.74
N ALA A 23 -4.83 -15.65 9.20
CA ALA A 23 -5.27 -16.86 9.89
C ALA A 23 -6.01 -16.55 11.21
N LYS A 24 -5.50 -15.60 12.01
CA LYS A 24 -6.16 -15.16 13.25
C LYS A 24 -7.53 -14.55 12.98
N ILE A 25 -7.62 -13.67 11.99
CA ILE A 25 -8.89 -13.02 11.63
C ILE A 25 -9.87 -14.05 11.05
N ALA A 26 -9.41 -14.98 10.21
CA ALA A 26 -10.24 -16.04 9.66
C ALA A 26 -10.84 -16.92 10.77
N LYS A 27 -10.03 -17.28 11.77
CA LYS A 27 -10.49 -18.05 12.93
C LYS A 27 -11.59 -17.31 13.70
N ILE A 28 -11.37 -16.02 13.99
CA ILE A 28 -12.38 -15.18 14.65
C ILE A 28 -13.65 -15.13 13.81
N CYS A 29 -13.57 -14.87 12.50
CA CYS A 29 -14.76 -14.81 11.66
C CYS A 29 -15.54 -16.13 11.62
N GLN A 30 -14.85 -17.28 11.65
CA GLN A 30 -15.48 -18.60 11.75
C GLN A 30 -16.19 -18.79 13.08
N ASP A 31 -15.54 -18.44 14.20
CA ASP A 31 -16.08 -18.59 15.55
C ASP A 31 -17.39 -17.80 15.75
N TYR A 32 -17.51 -16.63 15.10
CA TYR A 32 -18.69 -15.77 15.15
C TYR A 32 -19.68 -15.95 13.97
N GLY A 33 -19.41 -16.86 13.03
CA GLY A 33 -20.26 -17.09 11.86
C GLY A 33 -20.33 -15.93 10.86
N ILE A 34 -19.30 -15.06 10.84
CA ILE A 34 -19.26 -13.84 10.03
C ILE A 34 -18.61 -14.13 8.68
N GLN A 35 -19.29 -13.75 7.59
CA GLN A 35 -18.72 -13.80 6.25
C GLN A 35 -17.66 -12.70 6.08
N SER A 36 -16.45 -13.06 5.65
CA SER A 36 -15.33 -12.10 5.51
C SER A 36 -14.50 -12.29 4.24
N PHE A 37 -13.93 -11.18 3.76
CA PHE A 37 -12.91 -11.15 2.72
C PHE A 37 -11.62 -10.57 3.30
N ILE A 38 -10.58 -11.40 3.37
CA ILE A 38 -9.27 -10.99 3.88
C ILE A 38 -8.35 -10.72 2.69
N LYS A 39 -7.90 -9.48 2.56
CA LYS A 39 -6.98 -9.03 1.51
C LYS A 39 -5.57 -8.98 2.09
N LEU A 40 -4.70 -9.87 1.62
CA LEU A 40 -3.27 -9.77 1.90
C LEU A 40 -2.68 -8.65 1.03
N LYS A 41 -2.13 -7.61 1.66
CA LYS A 41 -1.38 -6.55 0.99
C LYS A 41 0.05 -6.56 1.54
N PRO A 42 0.94 -7.40 1.00
CA PRO A 42 2.33 -7.54 1.45
C PRO A 42 3.19 -6.39 0.92
N PHE A 43 2.64 -5.18 0.82
CA PHE A 43 3.37 -4.00 0.37
C PHE A 43 2.95 -2.81 1.22
N VAL A 44 3.93 -2.01 1.61
CA VAL A 44 3.68 -0.71 2.25
C VAL A 44 3.25 0.24 1.15
N ASP A 45 2.03 0.80 1.25
CA ASP A 45 1.58 1.82 0.31
C ASP A 45 2.39 3.11 0.51
N ILE A 46 3.47 3.23 -0.26
CA ILE A 46 4.35 4.40 -0.28
C ILE A 46 3.93 5.43 -1.33
N SER A 47 2.71 5.34 -1.86
CA SER A 47 2.22 6.31 -2.86
C SER A 47 2.25 7.74 -2.33
N GLN A 48 1.90 7.93 -1.05
CA GLN A 48 1.98 9.25 -0.41
C GLN A 48 3.43 9.71 -0.21
N LEU A 49 4.33 8.81 0.18
CA LEU A 49 5.75 9.10 0.33
C LEU A 49 6.36 9.52 -1.02
N LYS A 50 6.08 8.77 -2.10
CA LYS A 50 6.53 9.11 -3.46
C LYS A 50 6.03 10.49 -3.91
N LYS A 51 4.80 10.89 -3.54
CA LYS A 51 4.25 12.23 -3.83
C LYS A 51 4.96 13.32 -3.02
N ALA A 52 5.17 13.10 -1.72
CA ALA A 52 5.84 14.06 -0.85
C ALA A 52 7.30 14.31 -1.28
N VAL A 53 8.03 13.25 -1.65
CA VAL A 53 9.40 13.35 -2.17
C VAL A 53 9.41 14.13 -3.50
N LYS A 54 8.51 13.80 -4.44
CA LYS A 54 8.36 14.56 -5.70
C LYS A 54 8.09 16.04 -5.47
N ALA A 55 7.25 16.38 -4.50
CA ALA A 55 6.93 17.77 -4.16
C ALA A 55 8.16 18.53 -3.66
N LYS A 56 8.93 17.94 -2.73
CA LYS A 56 10.18 18.54 -2.23
C LYS A 56 11.25 18.68 -3.30
N MET A 57 11.36 17.71 -4.20
CA MET A 57 12.33 17.71 -5.29
C MET A 57 12.00 18.69 -6.42
N LYS A 58 10.76 19.21 -6.47
CA LYS A 58 10.27 20.04 -7.58
C LYS A 58 11.08 21.32 -7.78
N GLU A 59 11.52 21.94 -6.68
CA GLU A 59 12.32 23.17 -6.70
C GLU A 59 13.72 22.92 -7.26
N ARG A 60 14.29 21.74 -7.00
CA ARG A 60 15.65 21.35 -7.41
C ARG A 60 15.74 20.72 -8.79
N LEU A 61 14.63 20.59 -9.51
CA LEU A 61 14.58 19.89 -10.81
C LEU A 61 15.55 20.47 -11.85
N TYR A 62 15.69 21.80 -11.87
CA TYR A 62 16.49 22.50 -12.88
C TYR A 62 17.89 22.89 -12.41
N ASP A 63 18.20 22.64 -11.13
CA ASP A 63 19.53 22.83 -10.58
C ASP A 63 20.53 21.88 -11.24
N PRO A 64 21.82 22.26 -11.28
CA PRO A 64 22.88 21.35 -11.69
C PRO A 64 22.86 20.09 -10.80
N CYS A 65 22.95 18.91 -11.42
CA CYS A 65 23.00 17.66 -10.68
C CYS A 65 24.26 17.61 -9.80
N PRO A 66 24.14 17.28 -8.50
CA PRO A 66 25.30 17.17 -7.61
C PRO A 66 26.22 16.00 -7.97
N CYS A 67 25.78 15.10 -8.86
CA CYS A 67 26.53 13.96 -9.35
C CYS A 67 27.71 14.29 -10.28
N GLY A 68 27.98 15.58 -10.55
CA GLY A 68 29.13 16.02 -11.35
C GLY A 68 29.03 15.79 -12.86
N LYS A 69 27.92 15.22 -13.36
CA LYS A 69 27.74 14.89 -14.80
C LYS A 69 27.38 16.08 -15.69
N GLY A 70 27.42 17.31 -15.15
CA GLY A 70 27.12 18.56 -15.89
C GLY A 70 25.67 18.69 -16.41
N ARG A 71 24.77 17.78 -16.03
CA ARG A 71 23.36 17.76 -16.45
C ARG A 71 22.46 18.33 -15.36
N LYS A 72 21.31 18.92 -15.74
CA LYS A 72 20.27 19.31 -14.76
C LYS A 72 19.76 18.08 -14.01
N PHE A 73 19.43 18.23 -12.73
CA PHE A 73 19.03 17.15 -11.83
C PHE A 73 17.88 16.30 -12.40
N LYS A 74 16.86 16.94 -12.99
CA LYS A 74 15.72 16.28 -13.67
C LYS A 74 16.12 15.24 -14.72
N PHE A 75 17.21 15.48 -15.45
CA PHE A 75 17.68 14.62 -16.54
C PHE A 75 18.82 13.69 -16.11
N CYS A 76 19.17 13.67 -14.83
CA CYS A 76 20.28 12.90 -14.32
C CYS A 76 19.86 11.96 -13.18
N CYS A 77 19.97 12.38 -11.92
CA CYS A 77 19.71 11.51 -10.76
C CYS A 77 18.25 11.48 -10.30
N TYR A 78 17.41 12.41 -10.78
CA TYR A 78 16.00 12.51 -10.36
C TYR A 78 15.20 11.21 -10.48
N LYS A 79 15.39 10.44 -11.57
CA LYS A 79 14.69 9.15 -11.74
C LYS A 79 15.12 8.12 -10.70
N ASN A 80 16.39 8.11 -10.34
CA ASN A 80 16.96 7.16 -9.39
C ASN A 80 16.48 7.47 -7.96
N GLU A 81 16.41 8.76 -7.59
CA GLU A 81 15.95 9.17 -6.25
C GLU A 81 14.44 8.99 -6.01
N ILE A 82 13.64 8.95 -7.09
CA ILE A 82 12.19 8.73 -7.00
C ILE A 82 11.82 7.26 -7.10
N ASN A 83 12.72 6.42 -7.62
CA ASN A 83 12.50 4.99 -7.65
C ASN A 83 12.76 4.37 -6.26
N ILE A 84 11.88 4.71 -5.31
CA ILE A 84 11.87 4.16 -3.97
C ILE A 84 11.22 2.77 -4.05
N GLU A 85 12.03 1.75 -3.81
CA GLU A 85 11.65 0.35 -3.65
C GLU A 85 11.87 0.01 -2.16
N LEU A 86 10.85 -0.59 -1.52
CA LEU A 86 10.80 -0.96 -0.10
C LEU A 86 10.42 -2.43 0.03
#